data_AF-A0A944BV54-F1
#
_entry.id   AF-A0A944BV54-F1
#
_cell.length_a   1.000
_cell.length_b   1.000
_cell.length_c   1.000
_cell.angle_alpha   90.00
_cell.angle_beta   90.00
_cell.angle_gamma   90.00
#
_symmetry.space_group_name_H-M   'P 1'
#
loop_
_entity.id
_entity.type
_entity.pdbx_description
1 polymer ?
#
loop_
_entity_poly.entity_id
_entity_poly.type
_entity_poly.pdbx_seq_one_letter_code
_entity_poly.pdbx_strand_id
1 'polypeptide(L)'
;MKHKTILLVLFAMLVTLGAGARTQVVTVSKLKGELTANLRGIFKGLNNSDMVVINFDKPGKYVLKGTVECNSNIEIKGVGSKKVTIVLDKGCDADGFNAFTDDAFIKAAGTREHPITVSIHDVAINLKQHKGIWWENAAMFGVKIYHANKVDICRVNSYADNAIFTNLDLRVCSNITFKNCNITNYNNCMAGGNLWIRGEACNVDIADNTFRKYGNDEVLAFFEASVDAHTGRRELVKRENILISNNQFIYGAAKGDDCRNLFNDVLISFFSIDDNHVEGVGCNNKNVMFTNNRFEINSLCRKTIYIGFSEEDTQEDISIVGNEFENNRVDTDKKYYHQDILIIDKSKKRNPVYFCANTISNHTPVVNNYSTTGNTIAMLRGGNIQMEGNIINDYAPSSPLTNEELGTMLLWCGEQGGKATLLNNEATGMKLLATVSEGAGIDSFTIIAHDNRFEGDTRIYCNNVRHLNLAFTNNTFISANMNFFLQEFATEGTLLFKNNEVHAQNGQLMTHWSSTPTSAMRFHTLEVTGNTFYGTKGEKEVLRNITNVQHKDVSGNIYYHQ
;
A
#
# COMPACT_ATOMS: atom_id res chain seq x y z
N MET A 1 -71.35 18.77 2.47
CA MET A 1 -70.00 19.39 2.33
C MET A 1 -68.83 18.53 2.85
N LYS A 2 -69.01 17.38 3.54
CA LYS A 2 -67.89 16.58 4.09
C LYS A 2 -67.21 15.57 3.12
N HIS A 3 -67.82 15.23 1.99
CA HIS A 3 -67.22 14.27 1.04
C HIS A 3 -66.25 14.87 0.02
N LYS A 4 -66.35 16.17 -0.31
CA LYS A 4 -65.42 16.82 -1.27
C LYS A 4 -64.05 17.13 -0.67
N THR A 5 -63.96 17.36 0.65
CA THR A 5 -62.70 17.65 1.34
C THR A 5 -61.84 16.40 1.55
N ILE A 6 -62.46 15.23 1.80
CA ILE A 6 -61.74 13.97 1.99
C ILE A 6 -61.15 13.46 0.65
N LEU A 7 -61.84 13.67 -0.47
CA LEU A 7 -61.33 13.29 -1.79
C LEU A 7 -60.14 14.14 -2.24
N LEU A 8 -60.11 15.43 -1.90
CA LEU A 8 -58.99 16.34 -2.20
C LEU A 8 -57.75 16.03 -1.35
N VAL A 9 -57.94 15.63 -0.09
CA VAL A 9 -56.84 15.20 0.80
C VAL A 9 -56.27 13.85 0.37
N LEU A 10 -57.12 12.92 -0.10
CA LEU A 10 -56.63 11.66 -0.69
C LEU A 10 -55.89 11.90 -2.01
N PHE A 11 -56.36 12.80 -2.88
CA PHE A 11 -55.66 13.13 -4.14
C PHE A 11 -54.31 13.84 -3.87
N ALA A 12 -54.24 14.73 -2.88
CA ALA A 12 -52.98 15.36 -2.48
C ALA A 12 -51.99 14.35 -1.85
N MET A 13 -52.48 13.38 -1.07
CA MET A 13 -51.64 12.28 -0.54
C MET A 13 -51.21 11.29 -1.63
N LEU A 14 -52.03 11.05 -2.65
CA LEU A 14 -51.69 10.23 -3.82
C LEU A 14 -50.70 10.91 -4.76
N VAL A 15 -50.70 12.25 -4.87
CA VAL A 15 -49.68 12.98 -5.65
C VAL A 15 -48.33 13.04 -4.94
N THR A 16 -48.29 12.86 -3.62
CA THR A 16 -47.03 12.64 -2.86
C THR A 16 -46.56 11.18 -2.86
N LEU A 17 -47.38 10.25 -3.34
CA LEU A 17 -47.06 8.83 -3.52
C LEU A 17 -46.75 8.56 -4.99
N GLY A 18 -45.48 8.80 -5.36
CA GLY A 18 -44.89 8.27 -6.59
C GLY A 18 -44.74 9.27 -7.73
N ALA A 19 -43.96 10.33 -7.53
CA ALA A 19 -43.14 10.79 -8.66
C ALA A 19 -42.12 9.68 -8.92
N GLY A 20 -42.41 8.80 -9.89
CA GLY A 20 -41.52 7.69 -10.23
C GLY A 20 -40.12 8.20 -10.54
N ALA A 21 -39.10 7.43 -10.14
CA ALA A 21 -37.71 7.68 -10.50
C ALA A 21 -37.62 7.98 -12.00
N ARG A 22 -37.11 9.16 -12.35
CA ARG A 22 -36.98 9.57 -13.75
C ARG A 22 -35.54 9.43 -14.22
N THR A 23 -35.37 9.07 -15.49
CA THR A 23 -34.08 9.12 -16.18
C THR A 23 -34.01 10.36 -17.06
N GLN A 24 -33.06 11.24 -16.78
CA GLN A 24 -32.77 12.42 -17.60
C GLN A 24 -31.49 12.22 -18.41
N VAL A 25 -31.62 12.20 -19.74
CA VAL A 25 -30.47 12.09 -20.66
C VAL A 25 -30.03 13.47 -21.13
N VAL A 26 -28.77 13.82 -20.85
CA VAL A 26 -28.13 15.06 -21.25
C VAL A 26 -27.20 14.77 -22.43
N THR A 27 -27.58 15.18 -23.63
CA THR A 27 -26.69 15.12 -24.81
C THR A 27 -25.84 16.39 -24.86
N VAL A 28 -24.55 16.27 -24.54
CA VAL A 28 -23.67 17.44 -24.32
C VAL A 28 -23.57 18.31 -25.57
N SER A 29 -23.53 17.73 -26.77
CA SER A 29 -23.45 18.51 -28.02
C SER A 29 -24.67 19.38 -28.32
N LYS A 30 -25.79 19.17 -27.60
CA LYS A 30 -27.03 19.96 -27.72
C LYS A 30 -27.13 21.08 -26.68
N LEU A 31 -26.25 21.11 -25.66
CA LEU A 31 -26.24 22.16 -24.67
C LEU A 31 -25.79 23.48 -25.29
N LYS A 32 -26.40 24.58 -24.86
CA LYS A 32 -26.01 25.94 -25.24
C LYS A 32 -25.41 26.62 -24.01
N GLY A 33 -24.32 27.37 -24.20
CA GLY A 33 -23.63 28.04 -23.10
C GLY A 33 -22.56 27.18 -22.43
N GLU A 34 -22.17 27.59 -21.22
CA GLU A 34 -21.10 26.98 -20.45
C GLU A 34 -21.55 25.65 -19.81
N LEU A 35 -20.68 24.63 -19.79
CA LEU A 35 -21.06 23.27 -19.41
C LEU A 35 -21.34 23.15 -17.90
N THR A 36 -20.49 23.73 -17.04
CA THR A 36 -20.68 23.69 -15.58
C THR A 36 -22.03 24.28 -15.18
N ALA A 37 -22.40 25.45 -15.70
CA ALA A 37 -23.67 26.11 -15.41
C ALA A 37 -24.87 25.25 -15.86
N ASN A 38 -24.81 24.67 -17.06
CA ASN A 38 -25.84 23.76 -17.56
C ASN A 38 -26.01 22.54 -16.64
N LEU A 39 -24.92 21.88 -16.25
CA LEU A 39 -24.97 20.70 -15.39
C LEU A 39 -25.51 21.03 -13.99
N ARG A 40 -25.06 22.15 -13.39
CA ARG A 40 -25.62 22.65 -12.11
C ARG A 40 -27.12 22.88 -12.20
N GLY A 41 -27.59 23.51 -13.28
CA GLY A 41 -29.01 23.75 -13.50
C GLY A 41 -29.82 22.45 -13.60
N ILE A 42 -29.29 21.46 -14.30
CA ILE A 42 -29.91 20.13 -14.44
C ILE A 42 -29.96 19.41 -13.08
N PHE A 43 -28.85 19.38 -12.35
CA PHE A 43 -28.76 18.63 -11.09
C PHE A 43 -29.65 19.18 -9.97
N LYS A 44 -29.86 20.50 -9.91
CA LYS A 44 -30.76 21.14 -8.91
C LYS A 44 -32.18 20.57 -8.91
N GLY A 45 -32.65 20.02 -10.03
CA GLY A 45 -33.99 19.46 -10.14
C GLY A 45 -34.11 18.01 -9.70
N LEU A 46 -33.00 17.29 -9.50
CA LEU A 46 -32.99 15.83 -9.30
C LEU A 46 -33.03 15.45 -7.82
N ASN A 47 -33.66 14.32 -7.51
CA ASN A 47 -33.63 13.69 -6.19
C ASN A 47 -32.80 12.38 -6.20
N ASN A 48 -32.55 11.78 -5.04
CA ASN A 48 -31.72 10.58 -4.89
C ASN A 48 -32.18 9.33 -5.66
N SER A 49 -33.47 9.23 -5.99
CA SER A 49 -34.02 8.12 -6.78
C SER A 49 -33.90 8.34 -8.29
N ASP A 50 -33.68 9.59 -8.74
CA ASP A 50 -33.54 9.91 -10.16
C ASP A 50 -32.21 9.38 -10.72
N MET A 51 -32.15 9.28 -12.05
CA MET A 51 -30.93 8.97 -12.80
C MET A 51 -30.63 10.07 -13.81
N VAL A 52 -29.38 10.51 -13.88
CA VAL A 52 -28.90 11.40 -14.94
C VAL A 52 -27.82 10.72 -15.77
N VAL A 53 -27.96 10.80 -17.09
CA VAL A 53 -26.99 10.27 -18.05
C VAL A 53 -26.37 11.43 -18.81
N ILE A 54 -25.12 11.74 -18.53
CA ILE A 54 -24.33 12.75 -19.25
C ILE A 54 -23.63 12.06 -20.42
N ASN A 55 -24.13 12.30 -21.62
CA ASN A 55 -23.64 11.71 -22.84
C ASN A 55 -22.80 12.70 -23.65
N PHE A 56 -21.48 12.55 -23.58
CA PHE A 56 -20.52 13.22 -24.46
C PHE A 56 -20.49 12.51 -25.81
N ASP A 57 -21.49 12.82 -26.63
CA ASP A 57 -21.84 12.14 -27.87
C ASP A 57 -20.90 12.44 -29.05
N LYS A 58 -19.97 13.38 -28.90
CA LYS A 58 -18.99 13.76 -29.93
C LYS A 58 -17.58 13.88 -29.36
N PRO A 59 -16.54 13.56 -30.15
CA PRO A 59 -15.16 13.88 -29.80
C PRO A 59 -15.00 15.38 -29.52
N GLY A 60 -14.19 15.74 -28.53
CA GLY A 60 -13.99 17.13 -28.17
C GLY A 60 -13.40 17.34 -26.78
N LYS A 61 -13.08 18.60 -26.49
CA LYS A 61 -12.68 19.08 -25.17
C LYS A 61 -13.83 19.86 -24.56
N TYR A 62 -14.23 19.49 -23.35
CA TYR A 62 -15.36 20.05 -22.64
C TYR A 62 -14.88 20.58 -21.30
N VAL A 63 -14.99 21.88 -21.06
CA VAL A 63 -14.39 22.51 -19.87
C VAL A 63 -15.40 22.50 -18.72
N LEU A 64 -14.95 22.09 -17.52
CA LEU A 64 -15.66 22.30 -16.26
C LEU A 64 -14.89 23.31 -15.41
N LYS A 65 -15.59 24.36 -14.98
CA LYS A 65 -15.07 25.47 -14.18
C LYS A 65 -15.71 25.46 -12.78
N GLY A 66 -15.13 24.68 -11.87
CA GLY A 66 -15.63 24.49 -10.50
C GLY A 66 -16.60 23.31 -10.32
N THR A 67 -17.18 23.18 -9.12
CA THR A 67 -17.94 22.00 -8.69
C THR A 67 -19.28 21.85 -9.40
N VAL A 68 -19.54 20.64 -9.92
CA VAL A 68 -20.88 20.14 -10.24
C VAL A 68 -21.24 19.03 -9.24
N GLU A 69 -22.34 19.20 -8.53
CA GLU A 69 -22.78 18.30 -7.46
C GLU A 69 -24.10 17.62 -7.83
N CYS A 70 -24.08 16.30 -7.85
CA CYS A 70 -25.24 15.45 -8.17
C CYS A 70 -25.58 14.58 -6.96
N ASN A 71 -26.81 14.70 -6.48
CA ASN A 71 -27.31 13.94 -5.33
C ASN A 71 -28.22 12.78 -5.76
N SER A 72 -27.93 12.20 -6.93
CA SER A 72 -28.77 11.23 -7.65
C SER A 72 -27.88 10.16 -8.29
N ASN A 73 -28.49 9.09 -8.83
CA ASN A 73 -27.76 8.15 -9.66
C ASN A 73 -27.21 8.87 -10.91
N ILE A 74 -25.96 8.58 -11.27
CA ILE A 74 -25.29 9.29 -12.36
C ILE A 74 -24.47 8.34 -13.24
N GLU A 75 -24.62 8.51 -14.55
CA GLU A 75 -23.78 7.89 -15.58
C GLU A 75 -23.11 9.00 -16.39
N ILE A 76 -21.78 9.00 -16.45
CA ILE A 76 -20.99 9.87 -17.30
C ILE A 76 -20.35 9.02 -18.39
N LYS A 77 -20.73 9.26 -19.64
CA LYS A 77 -20.23 8.47 -20.77
C LYS A 77 -19.76 9.29 -21.95
N GLY A 78 -18.75 8.79 -22.64
CA GLY A 78 -18.23 9.37 -23.88
C GLY A 78 -18.10 8.35 -25.00
N VAL A 79 -17.74 8.85 -26.18
CA VAL A 79 -17.45 8.01 -27.36
C VAL A 79 -16.04 7.40 -27.36
N GLY A 80 -15.32 7.49 -26.24
CA GLY A 80 -13.99 6.91 -26.02
C GLY A 80 -13.05 7.88 -25.28
N SER A 81 -12.27 7.35 -24.33
CA SER A 81 -11.38 8.15 -23.46
C SER A 81 -10.19 8.80 -24.17
N LYS A 82 -9.92 8.42 -25.41
CA LYS A 82 -8.95 9.13 -26.29
C LYS A 82 -9.61 10.21 -27.16
N LYS A 83 -10.94 10.29 -27.18
CA LYS A 83 -11.74 11.17 -28.06
C LYS A 83 -12.45 12.27 -27.30
N VAL A 84 -12.90 11.98 -26.07
CA VAL A 84 -13.59 12.94 -25.19
C VAL A 84 -12.67 13.30 -24.03
N THR A 85 -12.46 14.61 -23.82
CA THR A 85 -11.74 15.10 -22.64
C THR A 85 -12.58 16.14 -21.90
N ILE A 86 -12.89 15.85 -20.64
CA ILE A 86 -13.39 16.81 -19.66
C ILE A 86 -12.17 17.52 -19.06
N VAL A 87 -12.07 18.82 -19.26
CA VAL A 87 -10.95 19.66 -18.82
C VAL A 87 -11.37 20.38 -17.54
N LEU A 88 -10.69 20.10 -16.44
CA LEU A 88 -10.93 20.71 -15.14
C LEU A 88 -10.12 22.01 -15.02
N ASP A 89 -10.80 23.14 -14.96
CA ASP A 89 -10.20 24.48 -14.99
C ASP A 89 -10.54 25.27 -13.72
N LYS A 90 -9.53 25.88 -13.09
CA LYS A 90 -9.70 26.70 -11.89
C LYS A 90 -10.32 28.08 -12.14
N GLY A 91 -10.70 28.40 -13.38
CA GLY A 91 -11.24 29.72 -13.77
C GLY A 91 -12.69 29.95 -13.35
N CYS A 92 -13.16 31.19 -13.46
CA CYS A 92 -14.57 31.56 -13.25
C CYS A 92 -15.45 31.13 -14.44
N ASP A 93 -16.70 30.78 -14.17
CA ASP A 93 -17.72 30.66 -15.23
C ASP A 93 -18.17 32.04 -15.77
N ALA A 94 -19.05 32.03 -16.77
CA ALA A 94 -19.51 33.24 -17.46
C ALA A 94 -20.36 34.18 -16.58
N ASP A 95 -20.86 33.68 -15.44
CA ASP A 95 -21.66 34.43 -14.47
C ASP A 95 -20.79 35.02 -13.33
N GLY A 96 -19.46 34.91 -13.45
CA GLY A 96 -18.50 35.37 -12.45
C GLY A 96 -18.40 34.45 -11.24
N PHE A 97 -18.97 33.24 -11.31
CA PHE A 97 -19.00 32.31 -10.19
C PHE A 97 -17.65 31.58 -10.06
N ASN A 98 -17.01 31.79 -8.91
CA ASN A 98 -15.74 31.18 -8.52
C ASN A 98 -15.91 29.95 -7.63
N ALA A 99 -17.14 29.55 -7.29
CA ALA A 99 -17.33 28.66 -6.15
C ALA A 99 -17.11 27.20 -6.55
N PHE A 100 -15.98 26.68 -6.07
CA PHE A 100 -15.96 25.36 -5.48
C PHE A 100 -16.96 25.35 -4.32
N THR A 101 -18.10 24.66 -4.48
CA THR A 101 -19.05 24.41 -3.38
C THR A 101 -18.58 23.25 -2.51
N ASP A 102 -17.66 22.45 -3.05
CA ASP A 102 -16.90 21.41 -2.39
C ASP A 102 -15.46 21.46 -2.95
N ASP A 103 -14.52 20.77 -2.34
CA ASP A 103 -13.13 20.63 -2.81
C ASP A 103 -12.99 19.73 -4.07
N ALA A 104 -14.07 19.50 -4.83
CA ALA A 104 -14.10 18.65 -6.01
C ALA A 104 -14.69 19.34 -7.26
N PHE A 105 -14.26 18.91 -8.45
CA PHE A 105 -14.90 19.33 -9.71
C PHE A 105 -16.20 18.58 -9.99
N ILE A 106 -16.20 17.26 -9.79
CA ILE A 106 -17.40 16.42 -9.94
C ILE A 106 -17.64 15.75 -8.60
N LYS A 107 -18.80 16.01 -8.00
CA LYS A 107 -19.25 15.35 -6.77
C LYS A 107 -20.53 14.58 -7.05
N ALA A 108 -20.53 13.29 -6.73
CA ALA A 108 -21.73 12.46 -6.69
C ALA A 108 -21.94 11.99 -5.25
N ALA A 109 -23.06 12.35 -4.63
CA ALA A 109 -23.28 12.08 -3.20
C ALA A 109 -24.67 11.50 -2.93
N GLY A 110 -24.71 10.28 -2.41
CA GLY A 110 -25.90 9.71 -1.79
C GLY A 110 -25.98 10.03 -0.30
N THR A 111 -26.88 9.35 0.39
CA THR A 111 -26.82 9.19 1.84
C THR A 111 -26.71 7.72 2.19
N ARG A 112 -26.42 7.40 3.45
CA ARG A 112 -26.35 6.01 3.89
C ARG A 112 -27.69 5.27 3.76
N GLU A 113 -28.79 5.98 4.01
CA GLU A 113 -30.16 5.47 3.89
C GLU A 113 -30.60 5.36 2.42
N HIS A 114 -30.01 6.20 1.55
CA HIS A 114 -30.34 6.28 0.14
C HIS A 114 -29.05 6.35 -0.69
N PRO A 115 -28.30 5.23 -0.77
CA PRO A 115 -27.06 5.20 -1.52
C PRO A 115 -27.34 5.30 -3.02
N ILE A 116 -26.44 5.96 -3.75
CA ILE A 116 -26.55 6.15 -5.20
C ILE A 116 -25.72 5.13 -5.97
N THR A 117 -26.01 5.00 -7.26
CA THR A 117 -25.17 4.33 -8.25
C THR A 117 -24.42 5.37 -9.09
N VAL A 118 -23.11 5.15 -9.26
CA VAL A 118 -22.25 6.01 -10.09
C VAL A 118 -21.56 5.17 -11.15
N SER A 119 -21.63 5.62 -12.40
CA SER A 119 -20.86 5.03 -13.51
C SER A 119 -20.14 6.12 -14.30
N ILE A 120 -18.87 5.88 -14.63
CA ILE A 120 -18.05 6.77 -15.46
C ILE A 120 -17.29 5.92 -16.45
N HIS A 121 -17.52 6.12 -17.75
CA HIS A 121 -16.83 5.33 -18.76
C HIS A 121 -16.54 6.07 -20.06
N ASP A 122 -15.48 5.64 -20.74
CA ASP A 122 -15.14 6.10 -22.09
C ASP A 122 -14.89 7.61 -22.21
N VAL A 123 -14.31 8.21 -21.17
CA VAL A 123 -13.95 9.64 -21.11
C VAL A 123 -12.54 9.84 -20.55
N ALA A 124 -11.90 10.97 -20.90
CA ALA A 124 -10.77 11.50 -20.15
C ALA A 124 -11.22 12.62 -19.21
N ILE A 125 -10.68 12.69 -17.99
CA ILE A 125 -10.92 13.75 -17.01
C ILE A 125 -9.57 14.32 -16.60
N ASN A 126 -9.19 15.48 -17.16
CA ASN A 126 -7.84 16.01 -17.03
C ASN A 126 -7.86 17.37 -16.35
N LEU A 127 -6.95 17.56 -15.39
CA LEU A 127 -6.61 18.89 -14.93
C LEU A 127 -6.04 19.70 -16.09
N LYS A 128 -6.50 20.94 -16.24
CA LYS A 128 -6.00 21.84 -17.27
C LYS A 128 -4.52 22.11 -17.04
N GLN A 129 -3.70 21.96 -18.08
CA GLN A 129 -2.28 22.27 -18.00
C GLN A 129 -2.03 23.71 -17.54
N HIS A 130 -1.05 23.87 -16.66
CA HIS A 130 -0.71 25.16 -16.07
C HIS A 130 0.77 25.25 -15.68
N LYS A 131 1.21 26.48 -15.40
CA LYS A 131 2.54 26.76 -14.85
C LYS A 131 2.45 26.96 -13.34
N GLY A 132 3.47 26.50 -12.61
CA GLY A 132 3.54 26.61 -11.15
C GLY A 132 2.57 25.68 -10.43
N ILE A 133 2.64 25.67 -9.10
CA ILE A 133 1.79 24.81 -8.27
C ILE A 133 0.37 25.39 -8.18
N TRP A 134 -0.65 24.59 -8.44
CA TRP A 134 -2.04 24.96 -8.13
C TRP A 134 -2.45 24.43 -6.73
N TRP A 135 -3.12 25.31 -5.98
CA TRP A 135 -3.64 25.09 -4.62
C TRP A 135 -2.59 24.64 -3.59
N GLU A 136 -1.60 25.50 -3.34
CA GLU A 136 -0.47 25.21 -2.42
C GLU A 136 -0.86 24.88 -0.97
N ASN A 137 -2.09 25.20 -0.53
CA ASN A 137 -2.56 25.00 0.84
C ASN A 137 -3.90 24.25 0.95
N ALA A 138 -4.45 23.72 -0.15
CA ALA A 138 -5.74 23.06 -0.14
C ALA A 138 -5.76 21.91 -1.15
N ALA A 139 -6.10 20.70 -0.69
CA ALA A 139 -6.24 19.55 -1.57
C ALA A 139 -7.54 19.64 -2.37
N MET A 140 -7.42 19.47 -3.69
CA MET A 140 -8.56 19.45 -4.61
C MET A 140 -8.73 18.08 -5.26
N PHE A 141 -9.93 17.81 -5.77
CA PHE A 141 -10.30 16.49 -6.26
C PHE A 141 -10.95 16.56 -7.64
N GLY A 142 -10.60 15.63 -8.52
CA GLY A 142 -11.23 15.52 -9.83
C GLY A 142 -12.66 15.02 -9.71
N VAL A 143 -12.79 13.83 -9.13
CA VAL A 143 -14.08 13.18 -8.87
C VAL A 143 -14.15 12.76 -7.41
N LYS A 144 -15.23 13.15 -6.73
CA LYS A 144 -15.61 12.64 -5.42
C LYS A 144 -16.91 11.87 -5.48
N ILE A 145 -16.92 10.69 -4.85
CA ILE A 145 -18.11 9.86 -4.73
C ILE A 145 -18.36 9.56 -3.24
N TYR A 146 -19.55 9.85 -2.76
CA TYR A 146 -19.97 9.60 -1.37
C TYR A 146 -21.19 8.69 -1.33
N HIS A 147 -21.19 7.72 -0.42
CA HIS A 147 -22.34 6.86 -0.13
C HIS A 147 -22.94 6.23 -1.39
N ALA A 148 -22.13 5.44 -2.10
CA ALA A 148 -22.55 4.71 -3.28
C ALA A 148 -22.57 3.20 -3.02
N ASN A 149 -23.65 2.53 -3.39
CA ASN A 149 -23.75 1.06 -3.30
C ASN A 149 -23.30 0.35 -4.57
N LYS A 150 -22.96 1.11 -5.62
CA LYS A 150 -22.34 0.64 -6.84
C LYS A 150 -21.53 1.76 -7.48
N VAL A 151 -20.28 1.49 -7.78
CA VAL A 151 -19.39 2.40 -8.51
C VAL A 151 -18.73 1.64 -9.65
N ASP A 152 -18.96 2.07 -10.89
CA ASP A 152 -18.38 1.44 -12.08
C ASP A 152 -17.59 2.46 -12.90
N ILE A 153 -16.27 2.39 -12.81
CA ILE A 153 -15.33 3.30 -13.49
C ILE A 153 -14.51 2.48 -14.47
N CYS A 154 -14.81 2.60 -15.76
CA CYS A 154 -14.26 1.74 -16.79
C CYS A 154 -13.72 2.54 -17.98
N ARG A 155 -12.51 2.22 -18.46
CA ARG A 155 -11.91 2.87 -19.63
C ARG A 155 -11.81 4.39 -19.49
N VAL A 156 -11.45 4.86 -18.30
CA VAL A 156 -11.27 6.28 -17.99
C VAL A 156 -9.80 6.65 -18.02
N ASN A 157 -9.48 7.76 -18.68
CA ASN A 157 -8.16 8.38 -18.55
C ASN A 157 -8.25 9.57 -17.60
N SER A 158 -7.23 9.79 -16.79
CA SER A 158 -7.14 11.02 -16.02
C SER A 158 -5.69 11.47 -15.91
N TYR A 159 -5.48 12.77 -15.99
CA TYR A 159 -4.17 13.39 -15.92
C TYR A 159 -4.23 14.61 -15.00
N ALA A 160 -3.30 14.70 -14.06
CA ALA A 160 -3.06 15.88 -13.25
C ALA A 160 -1.55 16.09 -13.09
N ASP A 161 -1.11 17.34 -13.06
CA ASP A 161 0.28 17.70 -12.78
C ASP A 161 0.36 19.01 -11.98
N ASN A 162 1.47 19.18 -11.24
CA ASN A 162 1.81 20.40 -10.50
C ASN A 162 0.69 20.92 -9.54
N ALA A 163 -0.13 20.08 -8.93
CA ALA A 163 -1.23 20.55 -8.08
C ALA A 163 -1.43 19.67 -6.86
N ILE A 164 -1.81 20.23 -5.70
CA ILE A 164 -2.29 19.41 -4.58
C ILE A 164 -3.66 18.84 -4.97
N PHE A 165 -3.64 17.67 -5.60
CA PHE A 165 -4.77 17.16 -6.35
C PHE A 165 -4.84 15.64 -6.32
N THR A 166 -6.05 15.11 -6.08
CA THR A 166 -6.35 13.68 -6.20
C THR A 166 -7.32 13.43 -7.36
N ASN A 167 -7.01 12.49 -8.25
CA ASN A 167 -7.85 12.26 -9.43
C ASN A 167 -9.24 11.75 -9.01
N LEU A 168 -9.30 10.72 -8.16
CA LEU A 168 -10.56 10.14 -7.67
C LEU A 168 -10.50 9.84 -6.18
N ASP A 169 -11.57 10.19 -5.46
CA ASP A 169 -11.73 9.93 -4.02
C ASP A 169 -13.15 9.38 -3.74
N LEU A 170 -13.22 8.15 -3.27
CA LEU A 170 -14.44 7.40 -3.01
C LEU A 170 -14.58 7.24 -1.50
N ARG A 171 -15.74 7.59 -0.94
CA ARG A 171 -15.98 7.56 0.50
C ARG A 171 -17.24 6.77 0.80
N VAL A 172 -17.10 5.74 1.63
CA VAL A 172 -18.21 4.85 2.04
C VAL A 172 -18.91 4.29 0.81
N CYS A 173 -18.16 3.52 0.00
CA CYS A 173 -18.60 3.03 -1.30
C CYS A 173 -18.39 1.52 -1.39
N SER A 174 -19.37 0.80 -1.93
CA SER A 174 -19.29 -0.66 -2.11
C SER A 174 -19.65 -1.08 -3.53
N ASN A 175 -19.33 -2.33 -3.89
CA ASN A 175 -19.46 -2.88 -5.24
C ASN A 175 -18.74 -1.99 -6.26
N ILE A 176 -17.45 -1.77 -6.00
CA ILE A 176 -16.58 -0.90 -6.79
C ILE A 176 -15.92 -1.73 -7.88
N THR A 177 -16.11 -1.34 -9.14
CA THR A 177 -15.35 -1.82 -10.29
C THR A 177 -14.53 -0.65 -10.84
N PHE A 178 -13.21 -0.81 -10.91
CA PHE A 178 -12.29 0.18 -11.46
C PHE A 178 -11.36 -0.50 -12.46
N LYS A 179 -11.67 -0.42 -13.76
CA LYS A 179 -10.99 -1.25 -14.77
C LYS A 179 -10.59 -0.55 -16.06
N ASN A 180 -9.49 -1.01 -16.65
CA ASN A 180 -9.00 -0.55 -17.95
C ASN A 180 -8.73 0.97 -18.00
N CYS A 181 -8.35 1.56 -16.87
CA CYS A 181 -8.12 3.00 -16.73
C CYS A 181 -6.63 3.34 -16.84
N ASN A 182 -6.34 4.58 -17.25
CA ASN A 182 -4.99 5.15 -17.21
C ASN A 182 -5.01 6.45 -16.40
N ILE A 183 -4.51 6.39 -15.17
CA ILE A 183 -4.56 7.50 -14.22
C ILE A 183 -3.14 8.00 -13.96
N THR A 184 -2.89 9.26 -14.29
CA THR A 184 -1.59 9.92 -14.13
C THR A 184 -1.72 11.09 -13.17
N ASN A 185 -0.82 11.16 -12.20
CA ASN A 185 -0.73 12.23 -11.23
C ASN A 185 0.74 12.63 -11.00
N TYR A 186 1.19 13.69 -11.65
CA TYR A 186 2.53 14.26 -11.48
C TYR A 186 2.45 15.54 -10.66
N ASN A 187 1.86 15.44 -9.47
CA ASN A 187 1.57 16.62 -8.67
C ASN A 187 2.80 17.44 -8.25
N ASN A 188 3.99 16.85 -8.22
CA ASN A 188 5.25 17.54 -7.88
C ASN A 188 5.14 18.37 -6.58
N CYS A 189 4.35 17.86 -5.63
CA CYS A 189 4.04 18.53 -4.37
C CYS A 189 3.99 17.51 -3.22
N MET A 190 3.56 17.96 -2.04
CA MET A 190 3.55 17.15 -0.81
C MET A 190 2.30 16.29 -0.63
N ALA A 191 1.22 16.52 -1.38
CA ALA A 191 -0.03 15.80 -1.19
C ALA A 191 -0.85 15.63 -2.49
N GLY A 192 -1.57 14.51 -2.58
CA GLY A 192 -2.47 14.19 -3.68
C GLY A 192 -2.17 12.82 -4.29
N GLY A 193 -3.21 12.16 -4.80
CA GLY A 193 -3.10 10.77 -5.26
C GLY A 193 -3.87 10.42 -6.51
N ASN A 194 -3.79 9.16 -6.95
CA ASN A 194 -4.56 8.72 -8.11
C ASN A 194 -5.96 8.25 -7.69
N LEU A 195 -6.04 7.31 -6.74
CA LEU A 195 -7.28 6.71 -6.28
C LEU A 195 -7.28 6.53 -4.76
N TRP A 196 -8.17 7.23 -4.08
CA TRP A 196 -8.37 7.05 -2.65
C TRP A 196 -9.75 6.44 -2.38
N ILE A 197 -9.78 5.42 -1.53
CA ILE A 197 -10.99 4.75 -1.04
C ILE A 197 -10.99 4.89 0.47
N ARG A 198 -12.03 5.51 1.03
CA ARG A 198 -12.10 5.87 2.43
C ARG A 198 -13.33 5.26 3.08
N GLY A 199 -13.16 4.68 4.26
CA GLY A 199 -14.26 4.16 5.07
C GLY A 199 -14.71 2.78 4.62
N GLU A 200 -16.02 2.53 4.71
CA GLU A 200 -16.59 1.24 4.34
C GLU A 200 -16.37 0.97 2.85
N ALA A 201 -15.75 -0.18 2.55
CA ALA A 201 -15.41 -0.62 1.20
C ALA A 201 -15.58 -2.13 1.07
N CYS A 202 -16.69 -2.58 0.49
CA CYS A 202 -16.98 -3.99 0.29
C CYS A 202 -17.11 -4.33 -1.19
N ASN A 203 -16.58 -5.49 -1.61
CA ASN A 203 -16.61 -5.98 -2.99
C ASN A 203 -15.95 -4.98 -3.95
N VAL A 204 -14.63 -4.90 -3.87
CA VAL A 204 -13.82 -3.95 -4.66
C VAL A 204 -12.98 -4.74 -5.65
N ASP A 205 -13.04 -4.36 -6.92
CA ASP A 205 -12.27 -4.96 -8.01
C ASP A 205 -11.57 -3.84 -8.81
N ILE A 206 -10.27 -3.67 -8.55
CA ILE A 206 -9.38 -2.72 -9.23
C ILE A 206 -8.47 -3.54 -10.14
N ALA A 207 -8.75 -3.57 -11.45
CA ALA A 207 -8.02 -4.43 -12.37
C ALA A 207 -7.68 -3.84 -13.73
N ASP A 208 -6.58 -4.32 -14.31
CA ASP A 208 -6.14 -3.99 -15.68
C ASP A 208 -5.93 -2.48 -15.88
N ASN A 209 -5.44 -1.77 -14.86
CA ASN A 209 -5.19 -0.33 -14.92
C ASN A 209 -3.70 -0.02 -15.04
N THR A 210 -3.39 1.17 -15.55
CA THR A 210 -2.07 1.77 -15.39
C THR A 210 -2.17 3.02 -14.53
N PHE A 211 -1.42 3.04 -13.43
CA PHE A 211 -1.25 4.20 -12.57
C PHE A 211 0.15 4.78 -12.74
N ARG A 212 0.24 6.10 -12.90
CA ARG A 212 1.51 6.84 -12.96
C ARG A 212 1.52 7.90 -11.89
N LYS A 213 2.60 7.96 -11.11
CA LYS A 213 2.77 8.97 -10.05
C LYS A 213 4.18 9.52 -10.00
N TYR A 214 4.26 10.79 -9.66
CA TYR A 214 5.47 11.47 -9.22
C TYR A 214 5.12 12.53 -8.18
N GLY A 215 6.02 12.78 -7.22
CA GLY A 215 5.75 13.57 -6.02
C GLY A 215 5.01 12.76 -4.94
N ASN A 216 4.60 13.42 -3.85
CA ASN A 216 3.83 12.82 -2.77
C ASN A 216 2.33 13.15 -2.96
N ASP A 217 1.33 12.31 -2.72
CA ASP A 217 1.22 11.19 -1.79
C ASP A 217 0.88 9.88 -2.55
N GLU A 218 -0.04 9.04 -2.07
CA GLU A 218 -0.28 7.70 -2.61
C GLU A 218 -0.78 7.66 -4.06
N VAL A 219 -0.38 6.62 -4.78
CA VAL A 219 -1.12 6.20 -5.97
C VAL A 219 -2.47 5.63 -5.58
N LEU A 220 -2.49 4.69 -4.63
CA LEU A 220 -3.69 3.99 -4.20
C LEU A 220 -3.75 3.98 -2.68
N ALA A 221 -4.89 4.35 -2.11
CA ALA A 221 -5.06 4.30 -0.67
C ALA A 221 -6.42 3.74 -0.24
N PHE A 222 -6.38 2.93 0.81
CA PHE A 222 -7.52 2.53 1.63
C PHE A 222 -7.34 3.10 3.03
N PHE A 223 -8.11 4.15 3.32
CA PHE A 223 -8.07 4.83 4.61
C PHE A 223 -9.30 4.53 5.46
N GLU A 224 -9.16 4.67 6.77
CA GLU A 224 -10.33 4.83 7.62
C GLU A 224 -10.98 6.17 7.27
N ALA A 225 -12.25 6.17 6.84
CA ALA A 225 -12.96 7.43 6.69
C ALA A 225 -13.41 7.89 8.07
N SER A 226 -12.84 8.99 8.52
CA SER A 226 -13.40 9.82 9.59
C SER A 226 -14.88 10.19 9.31
N VAL A 227 -15.36 10.12 8.07
CA VAL A 227 -16.76 10.41 7.71
C VAL A 227 -17.76 9.55 8.49
N ASP A 228 -17.48 8.27 8.73
CA ASP A 228 -18.36 7.41 9.55
C ASP A 228 -18.17 7.70 11.06
N ALA A 229 -16.94 8.02 11.49
CA ALA A 229 -16.66 8.35 12.89
C ALA A 229 -17.32 9.68 13.33
N HIS A 230 -17.45 10.65 12.42
CA HIS A 230 -18.17 11.91 12.66
C HIS A 230 -19.71 11.74 12.70
N THR A 231 -20.24 10.56 12.33
CA THR A 231 -21.66 10.21 12.53
C THR A 231 -21.94 9.59 13.92
N GLY A 232 -20.91 9.43 14.78
CA GLY A 232 -21.05 8.83 16.11
C GLY A 232 -21.18 7.29 16.09
N ARG A 233 -20.88 6.65 14.96
CA ARG A 233 -20.90 5.19 14.81
C ARG A 233 -19.74 4.57 15.59
N ARG A 234 -20.05 3.55 16.40
CA ARG A 234 -19.07 2.76 17.18
C ARG A 234 -18.86 1.33 16.64
N GLU A 235 -19.46 1.02 15.49
CA GLU A 235 -19.32 -0.30 14.86
C GLU A 235 -18.05 -0.33 13.99
N LEU A 236 -17.47 -1.53 13.85
CA LEU A 236 -16.33 -1.75 12.97
C LEU A 236 -16.67 -1.40 11.50
N VAL A 237 -15.79 -0.64 10.86
CA VAL A 237 -15.87 -0.30 9.43
C VAL A 237 -15.49 -1.52 8.60
N LYS A 238 -16.34 -1.94 7.66
CA LYS A 238 -16.07 -3.13 6.86
C LYS A 238 -15.18 -2.81 5.65
N ARG A 239 -14.09 -3.57 5.50
CA ARG A 239 -13.21 -3.61 4.34
C ARG A 239 -13.06 -5.05 3.89
N GLU A 240 -13.98 -5.50 3.04
CA GLU A 240 -14.18 -6.92 2.76
C GLU A 240 -14.18 -7.21 1.25
N ASN A 241 -13.55 -8.31 0.84
CA ASN A 241 -13.50 -8.77 -0.55
C ASN A 241 -12.92 -7.72 -1.50
N ILE A 242 -11.65 -7.37 -1.28
CA ILE A 242 -10.93 -6.36 -2.04
C ILE A 242 -9.88 -7.06 -2.90
N LEU A 243 -10.01 -6.94 -4.22
CA LEU A 243 -9.08 -7.49 -5.20
C LEU A 243 -8.43 -6.35 -5.99
N ILE A 244 -7.10 -6.28 -5.93
CA ILE A 244 -6.26 -5.40 -6.75
C ILE A 244 -5.43 -6.30 -7.65
N SER A 245 -5.76 -6.37 -8.94
CA SER A 245 -5.13 -7.34 -9.84
C SER A 245 -4.71 -6.83 -11.21
N ASN A 246 -3.61 -7.35 -11.75
CA ASN A 246 -3.14 -7.04 -13.12
C ASN A 246 -2.94 -5.53 -13.37
N ASN A 247 -2.62 -4.75 -12.34
CA ASN A 247 -2.33 -3.33 -12.49
C ASN A 247 -0.84 -3.08 -12.67
N GLN A 248 -0.52 -2.01 -13.40
CA GLN A 248 0.83 -1.48 -13.50
C GLN A 248 0.92 -0.17 -12.71
N PHE A 249 1.73 -0.16 -11.65
CA PHE A 249 2.03 1.00 -10.81
C PHE A 249 3.41 1.53 -11.17
N ILE A 250 3.49 2.70 -11.80
CA ILE A 250 4.74 3.32 -12.22
C ILE A 250 4.98 4.57 -11.38
N TYR A 251 6.01 4.54 -10.55
CA TYR A 251 6.45 5.70 -9.78
C TYR A 251 7.72 6.27 -10.40
N GLY A 252 7.67 7.50 -10.90
CA GLY A 252 8.80 8.13 -11.58
C GLY A 252 8.41 9.42 -12.28
N ALA A 253 9.36 10.34 -12.38
CA ALA A 253 9.17 11.61 -13.07
C ALA A 253 8.80 11.39 -14.55
N ALA A 254 8.06 12.33 -15.12
CA ALA A 254 7.92 12.38 -16.57
C ALA A 254 9.31 12.55 -17.20
N LYS A 255 9.59 11.84 -18.31
CA LYS A 255 10.89 11.93 -19.00
C LYS A 255 11.21 13.40 -19.33
N GLY A 256 12.31 13.90 -18.79
CA GLY A 256 12.85 15.23 -19.10
C GLY A 256 12.56 16.33 -18.08
N ASP A 257 11.83 16.05 -17.01
CA ASP A 257 11.60 17.03 -15.94
C ASP A 257 12.66 16.86 -14.84
N ASP A 258 13.47 17.90 -14.64
CA ASP A 258 14.39 18.06 -13.50
C ASP A 258 13.57 18.27 -12.23
N CYS A 259 13.13 17.14 -11.68
CA CYS A 259 12.19 17.17 -10.60
C CYS A 259 12.92 17.54 -9.31
N ARG A 260 12.36 18.53 -8.60
CA ARG A 260 12.74 18.88 -7.23
C ARG A 260 12.89 17.56 -6.47
N ASN A 261 13.99 17.34 -5.76
CA ASN A 261 14.33 16.10 -5.04
C ASN A 261 13.24 15.65 -4.03
N LEU A 262 12.04 15.33 -4.50
CA LEU A 262 10.87 14.91 -3.76
C LEU A 262 10.92 13.40 -3.71
N PHE A 263 10.74 12.87 -2.53
CA PHE A 263 10.49 11.45 -2.33
C PHE A 263 9.01 11.27 -2.04
N ASN A 264 8.47 10.13 -2.44
CA ASN A 264 7.16 9.69 -2.02
C ASN A 264 7.31 8.92 -0.70
N ASP A 265 6.49 9.22 0.30
CA ASP A 265 6.57 8.53 1.59
C ASP A 265 5.89 7.16 1.55
N VAL A 266 4.74 7.06 0.87
CA VAL A 266 4.00 5.83 0.67
C VAL A 266 3.35 5.82 -0.71
N LEU A 267 3.54 4.74 -1.47
CA LEU A 267 2.95 4.58 -2.79
C LEU A 267 1.56 3.94 -2.71
N ILE A 268 1.42 2.87 -1.91
CA ILE A 268 0.16 2.23 -1.58
C ILE A 268 -0.06 2.18 -0.07
N SER A 269 -1.18 2.72 0.36
CA SER A 269 -1.63 2.70 1.76
C SER A 269 -2.81 1.76 1.93
N PHE A 270 -2.73 0.83 2.87
CA PHE A 270 -3.88 0.06 3.38
C PHE A 270 -3.81 0.07 4.90
N PHE A 271 -4.41 1.07 5.54
CA PHE A 271 -4.34 1.15 6.99
C PHE A 271 -5.56 1.78 7.65
N SER A 272 -5.69 1.48 8.94
CA SER A 272 -6.61 2.11 9.91
C SER A 272 -5.91 3.08 10.85
N ILE A 273 -4.57 3.10 10.86
CA ILE A 273 -3.77 3.98 11.72
C ILE A 273 -3.41 5.25 10.94
N ASP A 274 -4.14 6.34 11.21
CA ASP A 274 -3.77 7.71 10.81
C ASP A 274 -3.74 8.60 12.07
N ASP A 275 -3.10 9.76 11.99
CA ASP A 275 -3.16 10.82 13.01
C ASP A 275 -4.60 11.26 13.32
N ASN A 276 -5.54 10.97 12.41
CA ASN A 276 -6.98 11.22 12.56
C ASN A 276 -7.79 10.01 13.07
N HIS A 277 -7.13 8.95 13.53
CA HIS A 277 -7.79 7.76 14.07
C HIS A 277 -8.67 8.12 15.27
N VAL A 278 -9.91 7.62 15.27
CA VAL A 278 -10.84 7.86 16.38
C VAL A 278 -10.74 6.69 17.35
N GLU A 279 -10.32 6.99 18.58
CA GLU A 279 -10.16 5.99 19.65
C GLU A 279 -11.43 5.12 19.80
N GLY A 280 -11.23 3.80 19.84
CA GLY A 280 -12.32 2.82 19.99
C GLY A 280 -13.10 2.50 18.71
N VAL A 281 -12.71 3.06 17.56
CA VAL A 281 -13.20 2.65 16.23
C VAL A 281 -12.14 1.77 15.57
N GLY A 282 -12.57 0.74 14.86
CA GLY A 282 -11.67 -0.16 14.14
C GLY A 282 -12.28 -0.63 12.83
N CYS A 283 -11.50 -1.37 12.06
CA CYS A 283 -11.88 -1.95 10.79
C CYS A 283 -11.95 -3.48 10.87
N ASN A 284 -12.95 -4.05 10.21
CA ASN A 284 -12.96 -5.47 9.87
C ASN A 284 -12.38 -5.65 8.47
N ASN A 285 -11.13 -6.08 8.40
CA ASN A 285 -10.39 -6.30 7.16
C ASN A 285 -10.45 -7.80 6.82
N LYS A 286 -11.07 -8.16 5.70
CA LYS A 286 -11.23 -9.57 5.32
C LYS A 286 -11.12 -9.80 3.82
N ASN A 287 -10.38 -10.83 3.41
CA ASN A 287 -10.24 -11.22 2.00
C ASN A 287 -9.70 -10.06 1.16
N VAL A 288 -8.49 -9.59 1.46
CA VAL A 288 -7.82 -8.51 0.74
C VAL A 288 -6.65 -9.11 -0.03
N MET A 289 -6.64 -8.92 -1.36
CA MET A 289 -5.65 -9.53 -2.23
C MET A 289 -5.07 -8.53 -3.22
N PHE A 290 -3.75 -8.38 -3.20
CA PHE A 290 -2.95 -7.72 -4.24
C PHE A 290 -2.27 -8.82 -5.06
N THR A 291 -2.67 -9.01 -6.33
CA THR A 291 -2.13 -10.11 -7.13
C THR A 291 -1.80 -9.76 -8.58
N ASN A 292 -0.70 -10.31 -9.10
CA ASN A 292 -0.26 -10.09 -10.49
C ASN A 292 -0.11 -8.61 -10.86
N ASN A 293 0.20 -7.75 -9.89
CA ASN A 293 0.51 -6.35 -10.16
C ASN A 293 2.00 -6.18 -10.42
N ARG A 294 2.33 -5.13 -11.18
CA ARG A 294 3.71 -4.72 -11.43
C ARG A 294 3.99 -3.36 -10.80
N PHE A 295 5.00 -3.27 -9.97
CA PHE A 295 5.49 -2.06 -9.33
C PHE A 295 6.83 -1.66 -9.97
N GLU A 296 6.82 -0.55 -10.72
CA GLU A 296 8.03 0.00 -11.34
C GLU A 296 8.45 1.27 -10.60
N ILE A 297 9.40 1.12 -9.68
CA ILE A 297 9.90 2.22 -8.85
C ILE A 297 11.14 2.82 -9.53
N ASN A 298 10.96 3.98 -10.16
CA ASN A 298 11.96 4.69 -10.95
C ASN A 298 12.44 6.00 -10.30
N SER A 299 12.10 6.23 -9.04
CA SER A 299 12.47 7.42 -8.26
C SER A 299 12.45 7.09 -6.77
N LEU A 300 12.91 8.01 -5.91
CA LEU A 300 12.95 7.85 -4.45
C LEU A 300 11.53 7.65 -3.88
N CYS A 301 11.24 6.44 -3.44
CA CYS A 301 10.01 6.04 -2.76
C CYS A 301 10.39 5.36 -1.45
N ARG A 302 9.80 5.76 -0.32
CA ARG A 302 10.15 5.16 0.98
C ARG A 302 9.43 3.85 1.22
N LYS A 303 8.15 3.73 0.82
CA LYS A 303 7.34 2.53 1.04
C LYS A 303 6.52 2.23 -0.19
N THR A 304 6.73 1.07 -0.79
CA THR A 304 5.91 0.63 -1.92
C THR A 304 4.51 0.24 -1.44
N ILE A 305 4.42 -0.61 -0.41
CA ILE A 305 3.15 -0.98 0.23
C ILE A 305 3.24 -0.79 1.73
N TYR A 306 2.28 -0.09 2.32
CA TYR A 306 2.13 0.04 3.78
C TYR A 306 0.80 -0.55 4.23
N ILE A 307 0.87 -1.55 5.10
CA ILE A 307 -0.26 -2.20 5.76
C ILE A 307 -0.26 -1.86 7.25
N GLY A 308 -1.37 -1.33 7.77
CA GLY A 308 -1.48 -0.88 9.16
C GLY A 308 -2.78 -1.32 9.85
N PHE A 309 -2.67 -1.89 11.04
CA PHE A 309 -3.81 -2.33 11.87
C PHE A 309 -3.75 -1.74 13.27
N SER A 310 -4.79 -1.02 13.70
CA SER A 310 -4.95 -0.51 15.08
C SER A 310 -5.26 -1.63 16.08
N GLU A 311 -5.41 -1.30 17.38
CA GLU A 311 -5.70 -2.27 18.43
C GLU A 311 -7.12 -2.87 18.33
N GLU A 312 -8.01 -2.11 17.70
CA GLU A 312 -9.44 -2.33 17.50
C GLU A 312 -9.72 -3.09 16.21
N ASP A 313 -8.73 -3.16 15.33
CA ASP A 313 -8.84 -3.84 14.05
C ASP A 313 -8.94 -5.36 14.19
N THR A 314 -9.61 -5.94 13.21
CA THR A 314 -9.54 -7.37 12.91
C THR A 314 -9.12 -7.57 11.47
N GLN A 315 -8.35 -8.62 11.24
CA GLN A 315 -7.79 -8.95 9.94
C GLN A 315 -7.84 -10.45 9.68
N GLU A 316 -8.25 -10.84 8.49
CA GLU A 316 -8.30 -12.22 8.00
C GLU A 316 -7.98 -12.22 6.50
N ASP A 317 -7.10 -13.12 6.07
CA ASP A 317 -6.75 -13.34 4.66
C ASP A 317 -6.32 -12.05 3.92
N ILE A 318 -5.21 -11.47 4.39
CA ILE A 318 -4.54 -10.33 3.75
C ILE A 318 -3.34 -10.85 2.97
N SER A 319 -3.36 -10.73 1.65
CA SER A 319 -2.45 -11.42 0.75
C SER A 319 -1.87 -10.50 -0.33
N ILE A 320 -0.56 -10.59 -0.53
CA ILE A 320 0.23 -9.91 -1.57
C ILE A 320 0.94 -11.01 -2.33
N VAL A 321 0.36 -11.43 -3.46
CA VAL A 321 0.70 -12.71 -4.11
C VAL A 321 0.97 -12.57 -5.59
N GLY A 322 2.12 -13.05 -6.07
CA GLY A 322 2.40 -13.10 -7.51
C GLY A 322 2.69 -11.73 -8.13
N ASN A 323 3.13 -10.74 -7.36
CA ASN A 323 3.46 -9.41 -7.87
C ASN A 323 4.94 -9.32 -8.29
N GLU A 324 5.23 -8.39 -9.19
CA GLU A 324 6.59 -8.03 -9.62
C GLU A 324 6.96 -6.66 -9.05
N PHE A 325 8.07 -6.59 -8.33
CA PHE A 325 8.65 -5.35 -7.80
C PHE A 325 9.97 -5.08 -8.52
N GLU A 326 10.03 -3.98 -9.26
CA GLU A 326 11.20 -3.55 -10.00
C GLU A 326 11.69 -2.22 -9.41
N ASN A 327 12.67 -2.32 -8.51
CA ASN A 327 13.28 -1.19 -7.81
C ASN A 327 14.49 -0.71 -8.60
N ASN A 328 14.25 0.22 -9.52
CA ASN A 328 15.26 0.66 -10.48
C ASN A 328 16.34 1.53 -9.81
N ARG A 329 17.52 1.55 -10.41
CA ARG A 329 18.63 2.39 -9.92
C ARG A 329 18.27 3.87 -9.96
N VAL A 330 18.36 4.51 -8.79
CA VAL A 330 18.24 5.96 -8.62
C VAL A 330 19.44 6.43 -7.80
N ASP A 331 20.36 7.14 -8.44
CA ASP A 331 21.51 7.70 -7.74
C ASP A 331 21.07 8.97 -6.97
N THR A 332 21.37 9.02 -5.67
CA THR A 332 21.02 10.14 -4.79
C THR A 332 22.07 10.28 -3.68
N ASP A 333 22.30 11.53 -3.24
CA ASP A 333 23.09 11.85 -2.06
C ASP A 333 22.25 11.91 -0.77
N LYS A 334 20.93 11.77 -0.90
CA LYS A 334 20.01 11.75 0.24
C LYS A 334 20.09 10.42 0.97
N LYS A 335 20.23 10.50 2.30
CA LYS A 335 20.04 9.36 3.19
C LYS A 335 18.55 9.11 3.42
N TYR A 336 18.06 7.91 3.16
CA TYR A 336 16.67 7.50 3.38
C TYR A 336 16.53 5.98 3.47
N TYR A 337 15.30 5.49 3.68
CA TYR A 337 14.97 4.07 3.67
C TYR A 337 14.03 3.78 2.50
N HIS A 338 14.12 2.58 1.94
CA HIS A 338 13.15 2.03 1.01
C HIS A 338 12.67 0.68 1.53
N GLN A 339 11.35 0.46 1.46
CA GLN A 339 10.65 -0.71 1.97
C GLN A 339 9.68 -1.19 0.90
N ASP A 340 9.79 -2.45 0.46
CA ASP A 340 8.78 -3.02 -0.45
C ASP A 340 7.45 -3.21 0.27
N ILE A 341 7.51 -3.75 1.50
CA ILE A 341 6.35 -3.85 2.38
C ILE A 341 6.69 -3.42 3.81
N LEU A 342 5.89 -2.50 4.35
CA LEU A 342 5.82 -2.16 5.77
C LEU A 342 4.53 -2.72 6.36
N ILE A 343 4.64 -3.44 7.47
CA ILE A 343 3.51 -3.87 8.29
C ILE A 343 3.64 -3.25 9.68
N ILE A 344 2.61 -2.52 10.10
CA ILE A 344 2.43 -2.08 11.49
C ILE A 344 1.17 -2.75 12.02
N ASP A 345 1.30 -3.63 13.00
CA ASP A 345 0.15 -4.38 13.51
C ASP A 345 0.08 -4.33 15.03
N LYS A 346 -0.83 -3.48 15.51
CA LYS A 346 -1.15 -3.30 16.92
C LYS A 346 -2.37 -4.12 17.34
N SER A 347 -3.02 -4.82 16.41
CA SER A 347 -4.21 -5.60 16.70
C SER A 347 -3.92 -6.72 17.71
N LYS A 348 -4.96 -7.21 18.38
CA LYS A 348 -4.84 -8.29 19.36
C LYS A 348 -4.59 -9.65 18.73
N LYS A 349 -5.14 -9.90 17.53
CA LYS A 349 -5.03 -11.21 16.86
C LYS A 349 -3.72 -11.39 16.12
N ARG A 350 -3.21 -10.33 15.48
CA ARG A 350 -1.99 -10.36 14.68
C ARG A 350 -1.97 -11.51 13.66
N ASN A 351 -3.07 -11.69 12.94
CA ASN A 351 -3.11 -12.72 11.90
C ASN A 351 -2.06 -12.41 10.83
N PRO A 352 -1.41 -13.42 10.23
CA PRO A 352 -0.31 -13.19 9.32
C PRO A 352 -0.77 -12.47 8.05
N VAL A 353 0.05 -11.51 7.60
CA VAL A 353 0.01 -11.02 6.22
C VAL A 353 0.79 -12.01 5.36
N TYR A 354 0.19 -12.46 4.26
CA TYR A 354 0.81 -13.39 3.33
C TYR A 354 1.50 -12.62 2.21
N PHE A 355 2.81 -12.78 2.06
CA PHE A 355 3.62 -12.19 1.00
C PHE A 355 4.25 -13.32 0.19
N CYS A 356 3.56 -13.79 -0.86
CA CYS A 356 3.87 -15.08 -1.48
C CYS A 356 4.10 -14.98 -2.99
N ALA A 357 4.97 -15.83 -3.54
CA ALA A 357 5.21 -15.94 -4.98
C ALA A 357 5.55 -14.61 -5.68
N ASN A 358 6.04 -13.61 -4.95
CA ASN A 358 6.43 -12.33 -5.54
C ASN A 358 7.84 -12.43 -6.12
N THR A 359 8.09 -11.69 -7.20
CA THR A 359 9.43 -11.49 -7.75
C THR A 359 9.88 -10.08 -7.43
N ILE A 360 11.04 -9.93 -6.79
CA ILE A 360 11.63 -8.64 -6.46
C ILE A 360 13.01 -8.54 -7.11
N SER A 361 13.21 -7.49 -7.91
CA SER A 361 14.49 -7.10 -8.50
C SER A 361 14.91 -5.76 -7.91
N ASN A 362 16.01 -5.74 -7.16
CA ASN A 362 16.51 -4.51 -6.56
C ASN A 362 17.82 -4.04 -7.19
N HIS A 363 17.80 -2.82 -7.71
CA HIS A 363 18.92 -2.11 -8.32
C HIS A 363 19.23 -0.77 -7.64
N THR A 364 18.47 -0.37 -6.60
CA THR A 364 18.59 0.96 -5.98
C THR A 364 19.68 0.99 -4.88
N PRO A 365 20.70 1.87 -4.96
CA PRO A 365 21.73 2.00 -3.92
C PRO A 365 21.31 2.94 -2.79
N VAL A 366 20.40 2.50 -1.93
CA VAL A 366 19.86 3.31 -0.83
C VAL A 366 20.72 3.24 0.42
N VAL A 367 21.11 4.42 0.93
CA VAL A 367 21.86 4.58 2.19
C VAL A 367 20.96 5.20 3.24
N ASN A 368 20.92 4.63 4.43
CA ASN A 368 20.18 5.19 5.55
C ASN A 368 20.97 6.23 6.36
N ASN A 369 20.36 6.82 7.38
CA ASN A 369 20.98 7.86 8.22
C ASN A 369 22.27 7.41 8.94
N TYR A 370 22.40 6.11 9.20
CA TYR A 370 23.56 5.47 9.82
C TYR A 370 24.66 5.11 8.82
N SER A 371 24.53 5.54 7.56
CA SER A 371 25.47 5.21 6.47
C SER A 371 25.56 3.72 6.15
N THR A 372 24.52 2.94 6.46
CA THR A 372 24.38 1.52 6.07
C THR A 372 23.28 1.36 5.03
N THR A 373 23.01 0.13 4.57
CA THR A 373 21.91 -0.10 3.63
C THR A 373 20.57 0.40 4.18
N GLY A 374 19.84 1.14 3.35
CA GLY A 374 18.49 1.59 3.63
C GLY A 374 17.39 0.76 2.95
N ASN A 375 17.73 -0.30 2.21
CA ASN A 375 16.74 -1.16 1.55
C ASN A 375 16.30 -2.31 2.46
N THR A 376 14.99 -2.53 2.53
CA THR A 376 14.40 -3.68 3.21
C THR A 376 13.25 -4.26 2.38
N ILE A 377 13.20 -5.58 2.21
CA ILE A 377 12.05 -6.22 1.56
C ILE A 377 10.83 -6.09 2.47
N ALA A 378 10.88 -6.69 3.66
CA ALA A 378 9.79 -6.63 4.62
C ALA A 378 10.22 -5.99 5.94
N MET A 379 9.53 -4.92 6.31
CA MET A 379 9.66 -4.26 7.59
C MET A 379 8.43 -4.54 8.46
N LEU A 380 8.64 -5.04 9.67
CA LEU A 380 7.60 -5.39 10.64
C LEU A 380 7.75 -4.51 11.88
N ARG A 381 6.66 -3.87 12.29
CA ARG A 381 6.51 -3.20 13.60
C ARG A 381 5.29 -3.78 14.30
N GLY A 382 5.51 -4.85 15.04
CA GLY A 382 4.43 -5.75 15.46
C GLY A 382 4.02 -6.73 14.35
N GLY A 383 3.05 -7.58 14.68
CA GLY A 383 2.39 -8.45 13.70
C GLY A 383 3.12 -9.74 13.32
N ASN A 384 2.51 -10.44 12.37
CA ASN A 384 3.02 -11.68 11.80
C ASN A 384 3.07 -11.57 10.27
N ILE A 385 4.09 -12.17 9.65
CA ILE A 385 4.20 -12.30 8.19
C ILE A 385 4.54 -13.76 7.81
N GLN A 386 3.97 -14.22 6.69
CA GLN A 386 4.40 -15.43 6.01
C GLN A 386 4.91 -15.07 4.61
N MET A 387 6.19 -15.29 4.38
CA MET A 387 6.84 -15.13 3.08
C MET A 387 7.04 -16.51 2.47
N GLU A 388 6.41 -16.79 1.35
CA GLU A 388 6.46 -18.12 0.73
C GLU A 388 6.70 -18.07 -0.77
N GLY A 389 7.68 -18.83 -1.27
CA GLY A 389 7.90 -18.96 -2.72
C GLY A 389 8.35 -17.67 -3.41
N ASN A 390 8.84 -16.67 -2.67
CA ASN A 390 9.32 -15.43 -3.29
C ASN A 390 10.70 -15.62 -3.92
N ILE A 391 10.94 -14.90 -5.01
CA ILE A 391 12.24 -14.79 -5.68
C ILE A 391 12.74 -13.35 -5.51
N ILE A 392 13.87 -13.18 -4.83
CA ILE A 392 14.44 -11.89 -4.47
C ILE A 392 15.85 -11.83 -5.05
N ASN A 393 16.05 -10.94 -6.01
CA ASN A 393 17.33 -10.72 -6.68
C ASN A 393 17.82 -9.31 -6.36
N ASP A 394 18.78 -9.23 -5.46
CA ASP A 394 19.46 -7.97 -5.15
C ASP A 394 20.75 -7.87 -5.96
N TYR A 395 20.82 -6.90 -6.87
CA TYR A 395 21.97 -6.72 -7.75
C TYR A 395 23.09 -5.90 -7.11
N ALA A 396 23.12 -5.82 -5.77
CA ALA A 396 24.11 -5.18 -4.90
C ALA A 396 24.74 -3.90 -5.48
N PRO A 397 23.97 -2.81 -5.62
CA PRO A 397 24.46 -1.59 -6.28
C PRO A 397 25.42 -0.79 -5.37
N SER A 398 26.43 -0.18 -5.97
CA SER A 398 27.31 0.80 -5.29
C SER A 398 26.62 2.17 -5.17
N SER A 399 26.72 2.84 -4.01
CA SER A 399 26.26 4.24 -3.83
C SER A 399 27.42 5.23 -3.90
N PRO A 400 27.21 6.48 -4.36
CA PRO A 400 28.22 7.54 -4.24
C PRO A 400 28.50 7.97 -2.78
N LEU A 401 27.64 7.61 -1.83
CA LEU A 401 27.78 7.99 -0.41
C LEU A 401 28.68 7.05 0.41
N THR A 402 29.04 5.90 -0.13
CA THR A 402 29.89 4.91 0.55
C THR A 402 30.77 4.18 -0.45
N ASN A 403 31.95 3.74 -0.01
CA ASN A 403 32.82 2.89 -0.82
C ASN A 403 32.44 1.40 -0.73
N GLU A 404 31.41 1.07 0.05
CA GLU A 404 30.91 -0.29 0.22
C GLU A 404 29.78 -0.59 -0.78
N GLU A 405 29.73 -1.83 -1.26
CA GLU A 405 28.53 -2.33 -1.95
C GLU A 405 27.35 -2.31 -1.00
N LEU A 406 26.26 -1.68 -1.41
CA LEU A 406 24.98 -1.75 -0.72
C LEU A 406 24.18 -2.94 -1.23
N GLY A 407 23.10 -3.23 -0.54
CA GLY A 407 22.19 -4.30 -0.91
C GLY A 407 21.12 -4.48 0.14
N THR A 408 20.24 -5.44 -0.05
CA THR A 408 18.94 -5.44 0.60
C THR A 408 18.96 -6.26 1.88
N MET A 409 18.25 -5.76 2.90
CA MET A 409 17.88 -6.53 4.08
C MET A 409 16.58 -7.29 3.81
N LEU A 410 16.53 -8.61 4.03
CA LEU A 410 15.29 -9.35 3.81
C LEU A 410 14.23 -8.98 4.86
N LEU A 411 14.58 -9.02 6.15
CA LEU A 411 13.67 -8.70 7.25
C LEU A 411 14.22 -7.60 8.15
N TRP A 412 13.42 -6.57 8.41
CA TRP A 412 13.63 -5.69 9.55
C TRP A 412 12.46 -5.81 10.51
N CYS A 413 12.73 -6.09 11.77
CA CYS A 413 11.73 -6.29 12.80
C CYS A 413 12.02 -5.34 13.97
N GLY A 414 11.07 -4.45 14.22
CA GLY A 414 11.03 -3.56 15.37
C GLY A 414 9.70 -3.72 16.11
N GLU A 415 9.57 -3.04 17.24
CA GLU A 415 8.32 -2.72 17.96
C GLU A 415 7.44 -3.93 18.33
N GLN A 416 7.01 -4.04 19.59
CA GLN A 416 5.93 -4.95 20.03
C GLN A 416 6.06 -6.46 19.71
N GLY A 417 7.19 -6.94 19.18
CA GLY A 417 7.43 -8.36 18.89
C GLY A 417 6.64 -8.91 17.70
N GLY A 418 6.66 -10.22 17.47
CA GLY A 418 5.97 -10.82 16.33
C GLY A 418 6.58 -12.12 15.81
N LYS A 419 6.17 -12.52 14.61
CA LYS A 419 6.64 -13.73 13.94
C LYS A 419 6.83 -13.55 12.44
N ALA A 420 7.98 -13.98 11.94
CA ALA A 420 8.21 -14.18 10.50
C ALA A 420 8.29 -15.68 10.18
N THR A 421 7.54 -16.12 9.16
CA THR A 421 7.62 -17.47 8.61
C THR A 421 8.12 -17.38 7.17
N LEU A 422 9.25 -18.02 6.86
CA LEU A 422 9.91 -18.01 5.56
C LEU A 422 9.89 -19.42 4.98
N LEU A 423 9.19 -19.66 3.89
CA LEU A 423 9.02 -20.97 3.28
C LEU A 423 9.44 -20.94 1.81
N ASN A 424 10.39 -21.78 1.40
CA ASN A 424 10.73 -21.98 -0.01
C ASN A 424 11.04 -20.65 -0.76
N ASN A 425 11.67 -19.68 -0.10
CA ASN A 425 12.10 -18.44 -0.75
C ASN A 425 13.51 -18.59 -1.30
N GLU A 426 13.78 -17.89 -2.41
CA GLU A 426 15.12 -17.70 -2.95
C GLU A 426 15.49 -16.22 -2.84
N ALA A 427 16.53 -15.92 -2.05
CA ALA A 427 17.03 -14.56 -1.89
C ALA A 427 18.53 -14.50 -2.16
N THR A 428 18.92 -13.76 -3.18
CA THR A 428 20.31 -13.64 -3.65
C THR A 428 20.83 -12.22 -3.56
N GLY A 429 22.14 -12.07 -3.35
CA GLY A 429 22.83 -10.78 -3.30
C GLY A 429 22.59 -9.95 -2.02
N MET A 430 21.92 -10.50 -1.02
CA MET A 430 21.52 -9.78 0.20
C MET A 430 22.72 -9.19 0.96
N LYS A 431 22.47 -8.11 1.71
CA LYS A 431 23.44 -7.55 2.69
C LYS A 431 23.07 -7.81 4.14
N LEU A 432 21.87 -8.31 4.41
CA LEU A 432 21.54 -8.88 5.70
C LEU A 432 20.29 -9.76 5.60
N LEU A 433 20.26 -10.89 6.31
CA LEU A 433 19.05 -11.70 6.39
C LEU A 433 18.02 -11.01 7.29
N ALA A 434 18.40 -10.64 8.51
CA ALA A 434 17.46 -9.97 9.40
C ALA A 434 18.11 -8.99 10.38
N THR A 435 17.38 -7.94 10.73
CA THR A 435 17.58 -7.16 11.94
C THR A 435 16.37 -7.29 12.84
N VAL A 436 16.57 -7.66 14.10
CA VAL A 436 15.55 -7.65 15.16
C VAL A 436 15.99 -6.66 16.23
N SER A 437 15.54 -5.41 16.13
CA SER A 437 16.04 -4.35 16.99
C SER A 437 15.06 -3.21 17.16
N GLU A 438 14.76 -2.81 18.40
CA GLU A 438 14.16 -1.50 18.68
C GLU A 438 14.33 -0.99 20.13
N GLY A 439 14.32 0.35 20.27
CA GLY A 439 14.51 1.18 21.46
C GLY A 439 14.06 0.60 22.80
N ALA A 440 12.75 0.67 23.13
CA ALA A 440 12.20 0.32 24.46
C ALA A 440 12.28 -1.18 24.79
N GLY A 441 12.76 -2.00 23.86
CA GLY A 441 12.91 -3.43 23.99
C GLY A 441 11.77 -4.22 23.35
N ILE A 442 12.13 -5.30 22.65
CA ILE A 442 11.18 -6.31 22.14
C ILE A 442 11.10 -7.45 23.14
N ASP A 443 9.89 -7.80 23.62
CA ASP A 443 9.74 -8.91 24.57
C ASP A 443 9.99 -10.27 23.90
N SER A 444 9.39 -10.54 22.74
CA SER A 444 9.58 -11.80 22.02
C SER A 444 9.46 -11.65 20.51
N PHE A 445 10.36 -12.30 19.77
CA PHE A 445 10.27 -12.43 18.32
C PHE A 445 10.60 -13.85 17.87
N THR A 446 9.92 -14.32 16.82
CA THR A 446 10.13 -15.67 16.26
C THR A 446 10.43 -15.60 14.76
N ILE A 447 11.47 -16.30 14.30
CA ILE A 447 11.72 -16.56 12.89
C ILE A 447 11.69 -18.06 12.65
N ILE A 448 10.79 -18.52 11.78
CA ILE A 448 10.72 -19.90 11.30
C ILE A 448 11.08 -19.89 9.82
N ALA A 449 12.10 -20.64 9.42
CA ALA A 449 12.58 -20.73 8.05
C ALA A 449 12.71 -22.18 7.60
N HIS A 450 12.02 -22.55 6.53
CA HIS A 450 12.05 -23.88 5.94
C HIS A 450 12.29 -23.86 4.43
N ASP A 451 13.15 -24.75 3.95
CA ASP A 451 13.44 -24.97 2.52
C ASP A 451 13.84 -23.69 1.75
N ASN A 452 14.42 -22.68 2.41
CA ASN A 452 14.84 -21.45 1.74
C ASN A 452 16.27 -21.55 1.20
N ARG A 453 16.57 -20.74 0.18
CA ARG A 453 17.92 -20.45 -0.28
C ARG A 453 18.27 -18.99 0.04
N PHE A 454 19.30 -18.79 0.85
CA PHE A 454 19.82 -17.49 1.23
C PHE A 454 21.27 -17.33 0.73
N GLU A 455 21.50 -16.34 -0.12
CA GLU A 455 22.81 -16.05 -0.71
C GLU A 455 23.21 -14.57 -0.51
N GLY A 456 24.45 -14.35 -0.09
CA GLY A 456 24.98 -13.03 0.27
C GLY A 456 25.37 -12.97 1.74
N ASP A 457 25.01 -11.89 2.42
CA ASP A 457 25.17 -11.79 3.87
C ASP A 457 23.95 -12.34 4.60
N THR A 458 24.10 -13.55 5.12
CA THR A 458 23.03 -14.30 5.76
C THR A 458 22.91 -14.05 7.27
N ARG A 459 23.58 -13.00 7.79
CA ARG A 459 23.58 -12.71 9.21
C ARG A 459 22.25 -12.17 9.72
N ILE A 460 21.99 -12.46 10.98
CA ILE A 460 20.91 -11.91 11.80
C ILE A 460 21.53 -11.03 12.88
N TYR A 461 21.14 -9.76 12.87
CA TYR A 461 21.46 -8.80 13.90
C TYR A 461 20.32 -8.70 14.91
N CYS A 462 20.63 -8.68 16.20
CA CYS A 462 19.64 -8.63 17.27
C CYS A 462 20.12 -7.66 18.36
N ASN A 463 19.29 -6.69 18.77
CA ASN A 463 19.65 -5.73 19.81
C ASN A 463 18.44 -5.28 20.62
N ASN A 464 18.58 -5.23 21.96
CA ASN A 464 17.50 -4.96 22.91
C ASN A 464 16.28 -5.89 22.76
N VAL A 465 16.52 -7.20 22.62
CA VAL A 465 15.47 -8.22 22.55
C VAL A 465 15.56 -9.12 23.76
N ARG A 466 14.43 -9.36 24.43
CA ARG A 466 14.39 -10.23 25.60
C ARG A 466 14.34 -11.70 25.19
N HIS A 467 13.43 -12.09 24.30
CA HIS A 467 13.28 -13.48 23.83
C HIS A 467 13.40 -13.58 22.30
N LEU A 468 14.28 -14.45 21.81
CA LEU A 468 14.40 -14.74 20.37
C LEU A 468 14.29 -16.24 20.09
N ASN A 469 13.34 -16.63 19.26
CA ASN A 469 13.15 -18.01 18.84
C ASN A 469 13.44 -18.17 17.35
N LEU A 470 14.45 -18.97 17.03
CA LEU A 470 14.90 -19.21 15.67
C LEU A 470 14.77 -20.68 15.33
N ALA A 471 14.03 -21.00 14.27
CA ALA A 471 13.88 -22.36 13.76
C ALA A 471 14.19 -22.40 12.28
N PHE A 472 15.39 -22.84 11.93
CA PHE A 472 15.90 -22.95 10.55
C PHE A 472 16.10 -24.41 10.21
N THR A 473 15.27 -24.95 9.33
CA THR A 473 15.31 -26.34 8.91
C THR A 473 15.39 -26.48 7.39
N ASN A 474 16.27 -27.34 6.87
CA ASN A 474 16.42 -27.62 5.44
C ASN A 474 16.75 -26.38 4.56
N ASN A 475 17.36 -25.34 5.11
CA ASN A 475 17.73 -24.17 4.32
C ASN A 475 19.13 -24.34 3.71
N THR A 476 19.37 -23.67 2.60
CA THR A 476 20.70 -23.50 1.99
C THR A 476 21.21 -22.08 2.28
N PHE A 477 22.38 -21.97 2.89
CA PHE A 477 23.08 -20.72 3.15
C PHE A 477 24.36 -20.65 2.31
N ILE A 478 24.51 -19.60 1.51
CA ILE A 478 25.72 -19.32 0.74
C ILE A 478 26.24 -17.96 1.15
N SER A 479 27.21 -17.97 2.06
CA SER A 479 27.75 -16.79 2.70
C SER A 479 29.22 -16.58 2.33
N ALA A 480 29.55 -15.38 1.84
CA ALA A 480 30.93 -14.96 1.67
C ALA A 480 31.60 -14.56 3.00
N ASN A 481 30.83 -14.36 4.06
CA ASN A 481 31.31 -13.94 5.37
C ASN A 481 31.82 -15.12 6.21
N MET A 482 32.88 -14.88 7.01
CA MET A 482 33.35 -15.82 8.04
C MET A 482 32.34 -16.01 9.18
N ASN A 483 31.35 -15.14 9.26
CA ASN A 483 30.29 -15.18 10.24
C ASN A 483 28.98 -15.23 9.47
N PHE A 484 28.36 -16.41 9.40
CA PHE A 484 27.31 -16.62 8.42
C PHE A 484 25.89 -16.52 8.98
N PHE A 485 25.68 -16.61 10.30
CA PHE A 485 24.32 -16.75 10.84
C PHE A 485 23.96 -15.73 11.93
N LEU A 486 24.44 -15.86 13.16
CA LEU A 486 24.12 -14.90 14.22
C LEU A 486 25.24 -13.87 14.39
N GLN A 487 24.92 -12.58 14.26
CA GLN A 487 25.84 -11.53 14.70
C GLN A 487 25.69 -11.27 16.21
N GLU A 488 24.45 -11.14 16.67
CA GLU A 488 24.09 -10.95 18.07
C GLU A 488 22.88 -11.83 18.42
N PHE A 489 22.64 -12.05 19.71
CA PHE A 489 21.50 -12.83 20.21
C PHE A 489 20.75 -12.05 21.29
N ALA A 490 19.50 -12.44 21.53
CA ALA A 490 18.67 -11.89 22.60
C ALA A 490 19.20 -12.27 23.99
N THR A 491 18.63 -11.67 25.04
CA THR A 491 18.91 -12.04 26.43
C THR A 491 18.69 -13.54 26.66
N GLU A 492 17.60 -14.10 26.15
CA GLU A 492 17.33 -15.53 26.18
C GLU A 492 16.56 -16.02 24.96
N GLY A 493 16.52 -17.34 24.73
CA GLY A 493 15.80 -17.87 23.58
C GLY A 493 16.14 -19.30 23.16
N THR A 494 15.70 -19.64 21.95
CA THR A 494 15.86 -20.97 21.34
C THR A 494 16.47 -20.85 19.95
N LEU A 495 17.43 -21.72 19.65
CA LEU A 495 17.95 -21.93 18.30
C LEU A 495 17.81 -23.40 17.89
N LEU A 496 16.98 -23.64 16.88
CA LEU A 496 16.90 -24.91 16.15
C LEU A 496 17.50 -24.69 14.76
N PHE A 497 18.66 -25.28 14.50
CA PHE A 497 19.38 -25.19 13.23
C PHE A 497 19.60 -26.61 12.71
N LYS A 498 18.64 -27.11 11.92
CA LYS A 498 18.55 -28.53 11.55
C LYS A 498 18.63 -28.77 10.05
N ASN A 499 19.38 -29.79 9.65
CA ASN A 499 19.43 -30.26 8.25
C ASN A 499 19.74 -29.16 7.22
N ASN A 500 20.40 -28.07 7.63
CA ASN A 500 20.75 -26.99 6.73
C ASN A 500 22.05 -27.34 5.98
N GLU A 501 22.16 -26.81 4.77
CA GLU A 501 23.38 -26.81 3.99
C GLU A 501 24.03 -25.43 4.06
N VAL A 502 25.29 -25.35 4.50
CA VAL A 502 26.00 -24.08 4.72
C VAL A 502 27.30 -24.07 3.94
N HIS A 503 27.45 -23.08 3.07
CA HIS A 503 28.68 -22.75 2.36
C HIS A 503 29.24 -21.44 2.94
N ALA A 504 30.33 -21.50 3.70
CA ALA A 504 30.94 -20.34 4.36
C ALA A 504 32.48 -20.44 4.41
N GLN A 505 33.19 -19.31 4.51
CA GLN A 505 34.65 -19.29 4.61
C GLN A 505 35.13 -19.15 6.07
N ASN A 506 35.53 -20.24 6.72
CA ASN A 506 35.85 -20.28 8.17
C ASN A 506 34.66 -19.84 9.06
N GLY A 507 33.47 -20.30 8.69
CA GLY A 507 32.16 -19.90 9.23
C GLY A 507 31.92 -20.17 10.72
N GLN A 508 31.58 -19.15 11.51
CA GLN A 508 30.99 -19.30 12.85
C GLN A 508 29.46 -19.16 12.81
N LEU A 509 28.75 -19.96 13.60
CA LEU A 509 27.28 -19.88 13.73
C LEU A 509 26.86 -18.63 14.49
N MET A 510 27.71 -18.12 15.39
CA MET A 510 27.48 -16.87 16.14
C MET A 510 28.77 -16.08 16.32
N THR A 511 28.70 -14.76 16.19
CA THR A 511 29.80 -13.83 16.50
C THR A 511 29.70 -13.27 17.92
N HIS A 512 30.84 -12.88 18.50
CA HIS A 512 30.88 -12.20 19.80
C HIS A 512 30.86 -10.67 19.64
N TRP A 513 29.81 -10.09 19.05
CA TRP A 513 29.65 -8.62 18.97
C TRP A 513 28.40 -8.11 19.69
N SER A 514 27.94 -8.82 20.73
CA SER A 514 26.77 -8.41 21.50
C SER A 514 27.08 -7.34 22.56
N SER A 515 26.16 -6.39 22.71
CA SER A 515 26.12 -5.45 23.85
C SER A 515 25.84 -6.15 25.19
N THR A 516 25.20 -7.32 25.14
CA THR A 516 24.99 -8.22 26.29
C THR A 516 26.18 -9.17 26.44
N PRO A 517 26.81 -9.27 27.62
CA PRO A 517 27.88 -10.24 27.86
C PRO A 517 27.43 -11.67 27.54
N THR A 518 28.29 -12.47 26.91
CA THR A 518 27.99 -13.89 26.60
C THR A 518 27.63 -14.73 27.81
N SER A 519 28.15 -14.38 28.99
CA SER A 519 27.76 -15.00 30.27
C SER A 519 26.31 -14.72 30.68
N ALA A 520 25.70 -13.65 30.16
CA ALA A 520 24.34 -13.25 30.48
C ALA A 520 23.31 -13.75 29.46
N MET A 521 23.72 -14.07 28.22
CA MET A 521 22.86 -14.71 27.22
C MET A 521 22.44 -16.10 27.67
N ARG A 522 21.20 -16.51 27.48
CA ARG A 522 20.72 -17.85 27.87
C ARG A 522 20.04 -18.55 26.70
N PHE A 523 20.69 -19.58 26.19
CA PHE A 523 20.03 -20.51 25.26
C PHE A 523 19.26 -21.53 26.10
N HIS A 524 17.92 -21.46 26.10
CA HIS A 524 17.09 -22.50 26.70
C HIS A 524 17.28 -23.81 25.94
N THR A 525 17.27 -23.71 24.62
CA THR A 525 17.48 -24.84 23.70
C THR A 525 18.41 -24.42 22.57
N LEU A 526 19.45 -25.22 22.37
CA LEU A 526 20.34 -25.16 21.21
C LEU A 526 20.36 -26.55 20.56
N GLU A 527 19.76 -26.66 19.38
CA GLU A 527 19.79 -27.87 18.57
C GLU A 527 20.47 -27.55 17.24
N VAL A 528 21.66 -28.10 17.03
CA VAL A 528 22.41 -27.98 15.78
C VAL A 528 22.63 -29.39 15.25
N THR A 529 21.69 -29.89 14.44
CA THR A 529 21.65 -31.31 14.08
C THR A 529 21.49 -31.56 12.59
N GLY A 530 22.15 -32.62 12.08
CA GLY A 530 22.00 -33.07 10.69
C GLY A 530 22.49 -32.08 9.62
N ASN A 531 23.22 -31.02 9.98
CA ASN A 531 23.66 -30.00 9.03
C ASN A 531 24.90 -30.43 8.27
N THR A 532 25.06 -29.90 7.06
CA THR A 532 26.30 -30.02 6.28
C THR A 532 26.98 -28.66 6.17
N PHE A 533 28.21 -28.56 6.65
CA PHE A 533 29.00 -27.34 6.62
C PHE A 533 30.19 -27.50 5.67
N TYR A 534 30.28 -26.63 4.66
CA TYR A 534 31.41 -26.48 3.76
C TYR A 534 32.22 -25.25 4.16
N GLY A 535 33.53 -25.44 4.33
CA GLY A 535 34.50 -24.39 4.67
C GLY A 535 34.59 -24.04 6.15
N THR A 536 34.24 -24.95 7.06
CA THR A 536 34.38 -24.78 8.53
C THR A 536 35.29 -25.84 9.12
N LYS A 537 36.05 -25.54 10.19
CA LYS A 537 37.04 -26.48 10.77
C LYS A 537 36.48 -27.44 11.80
N GLY A 538 35.15 -27.55 11.90
CA GLY A 538 34.45 -28.46 12.81
C GLY A 538 33.70 -27.76 13.94
N GLU A 539 33.00 -28.57 14.75
CA GLU A 539 32.05 -28.13 15.77
C GLU A 539 32.60 -27.03 16.71
N LYS A 540 33.81 -27.22 17.23
CA LYS A 540 34.43 -26.30 18.19
C LYS A 540 34.55 -24.88 17.64
N GLU A 541 34.83 -24.73 16.35
CA GLU A 541 34.93 -23.42 15.71
C GLU A 541 33.54 -22.83 15.45
N VAL A 542 32.62 -23.64 14.90
CA VAL A 542 31.26 -23.22 14.57
C VAL A 542 30.51 -22.70 15.80
N LEU A 543 30.67 -23.35 16.95
CA LEU A 543 29.94 -23.02 18.19
C LEU A 543 30.77 -22.23 19.21
N ARG A 544 31.96 -21.74 18.84
CA ARG A 544 32.95 -21.15 19.77
C ARG A 544 32.38 -20.11 20.73
N ASN A 545 31.46 -19.28 20.26
CA ASN A 545 30.93 -18.15 21.01
C ASN A 545 29.65 -18.48 21.80
N ILE A 546 29.11 -19.70 21.69
CA ILE A 546 27.87 -20.12 22.35
C ILE A 546 28.22 -20.92 23.61
N THR A 547 28.16 -20.26 24.77
CA THR A 547 28.72 -20.81 26.03
C THR A 547 27.66 -21.12 27.10
N ASN A 548 26.56 -20.38 27.17
CA ASN A 548 25.54 -20.53 28.22
C ASN A 548 24.26 -21.17 27.68
N VAL A 549 24.21 -22.50 27.74
CA VAL A 549 23.16 -23.34 27.13
C VAL A 549 22.57 -24.29 28.18
N GLN A 550 21.25 -24.27 28.34
CA GLN A 550 20.54 -25.15 29.27
C GLN A 550 20.29 -26.54 28.66
N HIS A 551 19.74 -26.60 27.45
CA HIS A 551 19.60 -27.84 26.68
C HIS A 551 20.41 -27.76 25.38
N LYS A 552 21.33 -28.69 25.19
CA LYS A 552 22.24 -28.74 24.04
C LYS A 552 22.17 -30.10 23.35
N ASP A 553 21.81 -30.10 22.07
CA ASP A 553 21.97 -31.25 21.17
C ASP A 553 22.76 -30.80 19.93
N VAL A 554 23.92 -31.42 19.74
CA VAL A 554 24.79 -31.18 18.58
C VAL A 554 25.20 -32.54 18.06
N SER A 555 24.55 -32.99 16.98
CA SER A 555 24.67 -34.37 16.51
C SER A 555 24.43 -34.49 15.01
N GLY A 556 25.05 -35.50 14.38
CA GLY A 556 24.84 -35.78 12.94
C GLY A 556 25.31 -34.70 11.97
N ASN A 557 26.12 -33.72 12.40
CA ASN A 557 26.66 -32.70 11.51
C ASN A 557 27.88 -33.20 10.75
N ILE A 558 28.02 -32.77 9.49
CA ILE A 558 29.16 -33.08 8.62
C ILE A 558 29.94 -31.79 8.36
N TYR A 559 31.26 -31.85 8.48
CA TYR A 559 32.16 -30.72 8.30
C TYR A 559 33.19 -31.01 7.21
N TYR A 560 33.16 -30.23 6.13
CA TYR A 560 34.16 -30.26 5.08
C TYR A 560 35.07 -29.04 5.23
N HIS A 561 36.36 -29.28 5.48
CA HIS A 561 37.38 -28.24 5.42
C HIS A 561 38.04 -28.31 4.05
N GLN A 562 38.06 -27.20 3.31
CA GLN A 562 38.99 -27.03 2.19
C GLN A 562 40.37 -26.63 2.70
#